data_AF-A0A9Q1LV22-F1
#
_entry.id   AF-A0A9Q1LV22-F1
#
_cell.length_a   1.000
_cell.length_b   1.000
_cell.length_c   1.000
_cell.angle_alpha   90.00
_cell.angle_beta   90.00
_cell.angle_gamma   90.00
#
_symmetry.space_group_name_H-M   'P 1'
#
loop_
_entity.id
_entity.type
_entity.pdbx_description
1 polymer ?
#
loop_
_entity_poly.entity_id
_entity_poly.type
_entity_poly.pdbx_seq_one_letter_code
_entity_poly.pdbx_strand_id
1 'polypeptide(L)'
;MKKVIHSVKVGIALVLVSLLYLLDPLFQKVGQNAMWAIMTVVVVFEFFAGATLSKGINRAIGTVLGGGLGCLAAILADNSGEIGGALVVGISVIVIGVGATYARLIPSVKKRYDYGVMIFILTFSLVVVSGVRADKIMKLAGERLSNIGMGFAVCIFTSSIYPIWAGDELHSSTASKFDKLASSIQGCLEEYFDIANDNAKQPAIDVSGCKSVLHSKPSDESLV
;
A
#
# COMPACT_ATOMS: atom_id res chain seq x y z
N MET A 1 20.31 -8.08 7.93
CA MET A 1 20.01 -7.13 9.03
C MET A 1 18.72 -6.34 8.82
N LYS A 2 18.52 -5.60 7.72
CA LYS A 2 17.29 -4.80 7.47
C LYS A 2 15.97 -5.57 7.64
N LYS A 3 15.90 -6.83 7.15
CA LYS A 3 14.73 -7.72 7.31
C LYS A 3 14.39 -8.02 8.78
N VAL A 4 15.39 -8.29 9.61
CA VAL A 4 15.21 -8.56 11.05
C VAL A 4 14.73 -7.30 11.77
N ILE A 5 15.34 -6.15 11.47
CA ILE A 5 14.92 -4.84 12.02
C ILE A 5 13.46 -4.56 11.67
N HIS A 6 13.06 -4.81 10.43
CA HIS A 6 11.67 -4.65 10.00
C HIS A 6 10.71 -5.57 10.77
N SER A 7 11.01 -6.86 10.90
CA SER A 7 10.17 -7.80 11.64
C SER A 7 10.02 -7.42 13.12
N VAL A 8 11.09 -6.95 13.76
CA VAL A 8 11.03 -6.45 15.15
C VAL A 8 10.15 -5.21 15.25
N LYS A 9 10.23 -4.27 14.29
CA LYS A 9 9.37 -3.08 14.27
C LYS A 9 7.89 -3.41 14.12
N VAL A 10 7.55 -4.37 13.26
CA VAL A 10 6.17 -4.84 13.13
C VAL A 10 5.67 -5.39 14.47
N GLY A 11 6.49 -6.19 15.16
CA GLY A 11 6.18 -6.70 16.49
C GLY A 11 5.97 -5.59 17.52
N ILE A 12 6.85 -4.58 17.54
CA ILE A 12 6.73 -3.41 18.43
C ILE A 12 5.46 -2.62 18.11
N ALA A 13 5.13 -2.41 16.83
CA ALA A 13 3.91 -1.69 16.43
C ALA A 13 2.65 -2.42 16.90
N LEU A 14 2.61 -3.75 16.80
CA LEU A 14 1.50 -4.55 17.31
C LEU A 14 1.38 -4.46 18.83
N VAL A 15 2.50 -4.58 19.55
CA VAL A 15 2.52 -4.44 21.02
C VAL A 15 2.07 -3.04 21.44
N LEU A 16 2.55 -1.98 20.77
CA LEU A 16 2.15 -0.61 21.06
C LEU A 16 0.67 -0.38 20.79
N VAL A 17 0.12 -0.88 19.68
CA VAL A 17 -1.34 -0.80 19.44
C VAL A 17 -2.08 -1.53 20.55
N SER A 18 -1.71 -2.77 20.89
CA SER A 18 -2.35 -3.52 21.98
C SER A 18 -2.25 -2.82 23.33
N LEU A 19 -1.12 -2.18 23.63
CA LEU A 19 -0.86 -1.49 24.88
C LEU A 19 -1.62 -0.16 24.96
N LEU A 20 -1.71 0.59 23.85
CA LEU A 20 -2.61 1.74 23.74
C LEU A 20 -4.07 1.32 23.95
N TYR A 21 -4.50 0.18 23.41
CA TYR A 21 -5.82 -0.38 23.69
C TYR A 21 -6.05 -0.71 25.18
N LEU A 22 -5.01 -1.14 25.89
CA LEU A 22 -5.09 -1.49 27.30
C LEU A 22 -5.03 -0.25 28.23
N LEU A 23 -4.33 0.80 27.84
CA LEU A 23 -4.12 2.01 28.65
C LEU A 23 -5.17 3.09 28.43
N ASP A 24 -5.89 3.08 27.32
CA ASP A 24 -6.81 4.16 26.98
C ASP A 24 -8.16 4.02 27.72
N PRO A 25 -8.52 4.97 28.61
CA PRO A 25 -9.84 4.99 29.27
C PRO A 25 -11.00 5.23 28.28
N LEU A 26 -10.71 5.58 27.01
CA LEU A 26 -11.71 5.68 25.95
C LEU A 26 -12.40 4.35 25.61
N PHE A 27 -11.84 3.20 26.04
CA PHE A 27 -12.31 1.89 25.59
C PHE A 27 -13.43 1.24 26.41
N GLN A 28 -13.82 1.80 27.57
CA GLN A 28 -15.01 1.31 28.30
C GLN A 28 -16.31 1.40 27.48
N LYS A 29 -16.33 2.13 26.35
CA LYS A 29 -17.48 2.25 25.44
C LYS A 29 -17.37 1.44 24.14
N VAL A 30 -16.23 0.83 23.80
CA VAL A 30 -15.91 0.51 22.40
C VAL A 30 -15.32 -0.90 22.19
N GLY A 31 -15.68 -1.87 23.03
CA GLY A 31 -15.12 -3.23 23.07
C GLY A 31 -15.04 -4.04 21.76
N GLN A 32 -15.76 -3.66 20.70
CA GLN A 32 -15.74 -4.36 19.39
C GLN A 32 -14.76 -3.77 18.36
N ASN A 33 -14.07 -2.67 18.67
CA ASN A 33 -13.37 -1.87 17.67
C ASN A 33 -11.86 -2.14 17.51
N ALA A 34 -11.27 -2.98 18.38
CA ALA A 34 -9.84 -3.30 18.36
C ALA A 34 -9.36 -4.01 17.08
N MET A 35 -10.25 -4.79 16.47
CA MET A 35 -9.96 -5.52 15.23
C MET A 35 -9.52 -4.57 14.10
N TRP A 36 -10.14 -3.40 13.98
CA TRP A 36 -9.85 -2.47 12.88
C TRP A 36 -8.47 -1.84 12.96
N ALA A 37 -8.00 -1.52 14.17
CA ALA A 37 -6.66 -0.98 14.37
C ALA A 37 -5.58 -2.04 14.16
N ILE A 38 -5.75 -3.25 14.71
CA ILE A 38 -4.80 -4.35 14.52
C ILE A 38 -4.71 -4.72 13.04
N MET A 39 -5.85 -4.87 12.35
CA MET A 39 -5.89 -5.08 10.90
C MET A 39 -5.28 -3.90 10.12
N THR A 40 -5.19 -2.71 10.70
CA THR A 40 -4.47 -1.57 10.08
C THR A 40 -2.99 -1.79 10.15
N VAL A 41 -2.45 -2.09 11.34
CA VAL A 41 -1.01 -2.35 11.47
C VAL A 41 -0.57 -3.49 10.57
N VAL A 42 -1.26 -4.63 10.61
CA VAL A 42 -0.85 -5.81 9.82
C VAL A 42 -0.87 -5.56 8.31
N VAL A 43 -1.85 -4.80 7.80
CA VAL A 43 -2.05 -4.65 6.35
C VAL A 43 -1.34 -3.42 5.78
N VAL A 44 -1.13 -2.39 6.60
CA VAL A 44 -0.52 -1.12 6.17
C VAL A 44 1.00 -1.13 6.40
N PHE A 45 1.50 -1.84 7.42
CA PHE A 45 2.92 -1.84 7.72
C PHE A 45 3.72 -2.57 6.63
N GLU A 46 4.55 -1.82 5.94
CA GLU A 46 5.35 -2.25 4.80
C GLU A 46 6.84 -2.11 5.09
N PHE A 47 7.67 -2.80 4.30
CA PHE A 47 9.13 -2.79 4.49
C PHE A 47 9.71 -1.37 4.42
N PHE A 48 9.19 -0.56 3.50
CA PHE A 48 9.58 0.83 3.33
C PHE A 48 8.58 1.77 4.04
N ALA A 49 9.11 2.82 4.66
CA ALA A 49 8.30 3.83 5.34
C ALA A 49 7.31 4.52 4.37
N GLY A 50 7.76 4.84 3.15
CA GLY A 50 6.92 5.46 2.12
C GLY A 50 5.77 4.55 1.65
N ALA A 51 6.00 3.24 1.53
CA ALA A 51 4.97 2.27 1.18
C ALA A 51 3.91 2.16 2.30
N THR A 52 4.35 2.20 3.56
CA THR A 52 3.46 2.22 4.73
C THR A 52 2.57 3.46 4.73
N LEU A 53 3.17 4.63 4.51
CA LEU A 53 2.45 5.91 4.42
C LEU A 53 1.42 5.88 3.27
N SER A 54 1.84 5.45 2.08
CA SER A 54 0.97 5.36 0.90
C SER A 54 -0.21 4.41 1.12
N LYS A 55 0.03 3.19 1.64
CA LYS A 55 -1.05 2.24 1.95
C LYS A 55 -2.00 2.77 3.01
N GLY A 56 -1.51 3.46 4.02
CA GLY A 56 -2.36 4.01 5.07
C GLY A 56 -3.23 5.17 4.59
N ILE A 57 -2.69 6.06 3.76
CA ILE A 57 -3.48 7.09 3.08
C ILE A 57 -4.54 6.46 2.18
N ASN A 58 -4.17 5.46 1.37
CA ASN A 58 -5.12 4.73 0.52
C ASN A 58 -6.23 4.05 1.33
N ARG A 59 -5.92 3.52 2.52
CA ARG A 59 -6.92 2.96 3.44
C ARG A 59 -7.89 4.03 3.94
N ALA A 60 -7.36 5.16 4.41
CA ALA A 60 -8.16 6.26 4.93
C ALA A 60 -9.10 6.81 3.86
N ILE A 61 -8.57 7.08 2.65
CA ILE A 61 -9.36 7.56 1.51
C ILE A 61 -10.44 6.54 1.15
N GLY A 62 -10.09 5.24 1.05
CA GLY A 62 -11.05 4.19 0.74
C GLY A 62 -12.18 4.09 1.77
N THR A 63 -11.86 4.20 3.06
CA THR A 63 -12.86 4.19 4.14
C THR A 63 -13.75 5.44 4.12
N VAL A 64 -13.19 6.63 3.91
CA VAL A 64 -13.98 7.88 3.83
C VAL A 64 -14.91 7.85 2.63
N LEU A 65 -14.40 7.50 1.44
CA LEU A 65 -15.20 7.44 0.22
C LEU A 65 -16.28 6.35 0.30
N GLY A 66 -15.93 5.16 0.80
CA GLY A 66 -16.87 4.04 0.93
C GLY A 66 -17.95 4.34 1.98
N GLY A 67 -17.56 4.94 3.11
CA GLY A 67 -18.49 5.38 4.15
C GLY A 67 -19.42 6.51 3.69
N GLY A 68 -18.86 7.50 2.98
CA GLY A 68 -19.62 8.63 2.44
C GLY A 68 -20.62 8.20 1.37
N LEU A 69 -20.21 7.44 0.36
CA LEU A 69 -21.12 6.91 -0.66
C LEU A 69 -22.13 5.92 -0.07
N GLY A 70 -21.72 5.12 0.91
CA GLY A 70 -22.63 4.20 1.60
C GLY A 70 -23.72 4.96 2.37
N CYS A 71 -23.35 6.06 3.04
CA CYS A 71 -24.30 6.95 3.71
C CYS A 71 -25.27 7.59 2.70
N LEU A 72 -24.77 8.09 1.56
CA LEU A 72 -25.60 8.63 0.49
C LEU A 72 -26.60 7.60 -0.03
N ALA A 73 -26.16 6.36 -0.27
CA ALA A 73 -27.03 5.27 -0.69
C ALA A 73 -28.08 4.90 0.38
N ALA A 74 -27.71 4.93 1.66
CA ALA A 74 -28.64 4.70 2.76
C ALA A 74 -29.71 5.79 2.87
N ILE A 75 -29.34 7.07 2.72
CA ILE A 75 -30.29 8.19 2.72
C ILE A 75 -31.25 8.10 1.54
N LEU A 76 -30.75 7.72 0.36
CA LEU A 76 -31.58 7.48 -0.83
C LEU A 76 -32.57 6.32 -0.60
N ALA A 77 -32.13 5.26 0.09
CA ALA A 77 -32.97 4.13 0.43
C ALA A 77 -34.06 4.49 1.44
N ASP A 78 -33.73 5.25 2.49
CA ASP A 78 -34.67 5.71 3.52
C ASP A 78 -35.80 6.56 2.92
N ASN A 79 -35.50 7.39 1.92
CA ASN A 79 -36.49 8.22 1.23
C ASN A 79 -37.41 7.42 0.26
N SER A 80 -37.07 6.18 -0.06
CA SER A 80 -37.73 5.38 -1.11
C SER A 80 -38.81 4.41 -0.58
N GLY A 81 -39.11 4.44 0.73
CA GLY A 81 -40.03 3.51 1.38
C GLY A 81 -39.46 2.10 1.56
N GLU A 82 -40.20 1.20 2.21
CA GLU A 82 -39.69 -0.12 2.63
C GLU A 82 -39.29 -1.04 1.46
N ILE A 83 -40.12 -1.11 0.42
CA ILE A 83 -39.87 -1.93 -0.79
C ILE A 83 -38.88 -1.24 -1.73
N GLY A 84 -38.97 0.09 -1.87
CA GLY A 84 -38.08 0.86 -2.74
C GLY A 84 -36.66 0.96 -2.18
N GLY A 85 -36.50 1.05 -0.86
CA GLY A 85 -35.20 1.12 -0.19
C GLY A 85 -34.36 -0.13 -0.42
N ALA A 86 -34.95 -1.32 -0.33
CA ALA A 86 -34.25 -2.57 -0.63
C ALA A 86 -33.75 -2.64 -2.09
N LEU A 87 -34.56 -2.15 -3.04
CA LEU A 87 -34.19 -2.05 -4.45
C LEU A 87 -33.03 -1.07 -4.68
N VAL A 88 -33.09 0.12 -4.05
CA VAL A 88 -32.03 1.14 -4.15
C VAL A 88 -30.71 0.62 -3.57
N VAL A 89 -30.76 -0.04 -2.40
CA VAL A 89 -29.62 -0.71 -1.79
C VAL A 89 -29.04 -1.75 -2.75
N GLY A 90 -29.86 -2.66 -3.26
CA GLY A 90 -29.41 -3.71 -4.18
C GLY A 90 -28.74 -3.16 -5.44
N ILE A 91 -29.39 -2.20 -6.10
CA ILE A 91 -28.85 -1.56 -7.31
C ILE A 91 -27.53 -0.84 -7.01
N SER A 92 -27.45 -0.11 -5.89
CA SER A 92 -26.22 0.61 -5.52
C SER A 92 -25.04 -0.33 -5.27
N VAL A 93 -25.27 -1.48 -4.62
CA VAL A 93 -24.24 -2.52 -4.39
C VAL A 93 -23.77 -3.13 -5.70
N ILE A 94 -24.67 -3.41 -6.63
CA ILE A 94 -24.30 -3.97 -7.93
C ILE A 94 -23.50 -2.95 -8.73
N VAL A 95 -23.96 -1.71 -8.85
CA VAL A 95 -23.29 -0.67 -9.65
C VAL A 95 -21.89 -0.37 -9.11
N ILE A 96 -21.78 -0.10 -7.81
CA ILE A 96 -20.50 0.21 -7.17
C ILE A 96 -19.59 -1.03 -7.16
N GLY A 97 -20.14 -2.21 -6.91
CA GLY A 97 -19.38 -3.46 -6.88
C GLY A 97 -18.79 -3.82 -8.24
N VAL A 98 -19.57 -3.72 -9.31
CA VAL A 98 -19.12 -3.93 -10.68
C VAL A 98 -18.09 -2.88 -11.08
N GLY A 99 -18.38 -1.60 -10.83
CA GLY A 99 -17.47 -0.49 -11.16
C GLY A 99 -16.12 -0.62 -10.45
N ALA A 100 -16.12 -0.90 -9.15
CA ALA A 100 -14.91 -1.09 -8.36
C ALA A 100 -14.14 -2.34 -8.80
N THR A 101 -14.82 -3.46 -9.09
CA THR A 101 -14.17 -4.69 -9.56
C THR A 101 -13.54 -4.49 -10.94
N TYR A 102 -14.24 -3.81 -11.85
CA TYR A 102 -13.69 -3.46 -13.16
C TYR A 102 -12.49 -2.52 -13.04
N ALA A 103 -12.55 -1.51 -12.18
CA ALA A 103 -11.43 -0.61 -11.93
C ALA A 103 -10.18 -1.36 -11.45
N ARG A 104 -10.32 -2.42 -10.64
CA ARG A 104 -9.20 -3.28 -10.20
C ARG A 104 -8.54 -4.08 -11.32
N LEU A 105 -9.24 -4.31 -12.43
CA LEU A 105 -8.66 -4.99 -13.60
C LEU A 105 -7.74 -4.08 -14.41
N ILE A 106 -7.87 -2.76 -14.26
CA ILE A 106 -7.02 -1.78 -14.95
C ILE A 106 -5.62 -1.82 -14.34
N PRO A 107 -4.55 -2.12 -15.10
CA PRO A 107 -3.19 -2.31 -14.57
C PRO A 107 -2.68 -1.12 -13.76
N SER A 108 -2.98 0.10 -14.21
CA SER A 108 -2.58 1.36 -13.53
C SER A 108 -3.21 1.49 -12.15
N VAL A 109 -4.49 1.10 -12.02
CA VAL A 109 -5.21 1.11 -10.73
C VAL A 109 -4.75 -0.05 -9.87
N LYS A 110 -4.56 -1.25 -10.46
CA LYS A 110 -4.10 -2.45 -9.76
C LYS A 110 -2.74 -2.25 -9.11
N LYS A 111 -1.79 -1.60 -9.78
CA LYS A 111 -0.43 -1.39 -9.24
C LYS A 111 -0.42 -0.43 -8.04
N ARG A 112 -1.26 0.62 -8.05
CA ARG A 112 -1.15 1.72 -7.07
C ARG A 112 -2.30 1.83 -6.07
N TYR A 113 -3.50 1.38 -6.44
CA TYR A 113 -4.73 1.66 -5.71
C TYR A 113 -5.57 0.41 -5.40
N ASP A 114 -5.14 -0.80 -5.77
CA ASP A 114 -5.90 -2.04 -5.55
C ASP A 114 -6.37 -2.18 -4.10
N TYR A 115 -5.47 -1.89 -3.15
CA TYR A 115 -5.78 -1.91 -1.72
C TYR A 115 -6.85 -0.88 -1.33
N GLY A 116 -6.74 0.36 -1.83
CA GLY A 116 -7.72 1.41 -1.55
C GLY A 116 -9.10 1.09 -2.11
N VAL A 117 -9.16 0.55 -3.34
CA VAL A 117 -10.41 0.12 -3.98
C VAL A 117 -11.04 -1.06 -3.23
N MET A 118 -10.23 -2.00 -2.72
CA MET A 118 -10.71 -3.11 -1.89
C MET A 118 -11.31 -2.62 -0.56
N ILE A 119 -10.66 -1.68 0.12
CA ILE A 119 -11.20 -1.09 1.36
C ILE A 119 -12.45 -0.28 1.08
N PHE A 120 -12.48 0.43 -0.04
CA PHE A 120 -13.63 1.20 -0.51
C PHE A 120 -14.88 0.33 -0.69
N ILE A 121 -14.79 -0.73 -1.51
CA ILE A 121 -15.94 -1.63 -1.76
C ILE A 121 -16.38 -2.31 -0.46
N LEU A 122 -15.45 -2.76 0.38
CA LEU A 122 -15.77 -3.40 1.65
C LEU A 122 -16.49 -2.45 2.60
N THR A 123 -16.02 -1.21 2.71
CA THR A 123 -16.64 -0.20 3.58
C THR A 123 -18.02 0.19 3.06
N PHE A 124 -18.14 0.42 1.75
CA PHE A 124 -19.41 0.73 1.09
C PHE A 124 -20.44 -0.38 1.31
N SER A 125 -20.10 -1.62 0.97
CA SER A 125 -21.01 -2.77 1.13
C SER A 125 -21.42 -2.97 2.59
N LEU A 126 -20.49 -2.83 3.54
CA LEU A 126 -20.82 -2.97 4.95
C LEU A 126 -21.76 -1.87 5.43
N VAL A 127 -21.52 -0.62 5.03
CA VAL A 127 -22.37 0.52 5.39
C VAL A 127 -23.78 0.34 4.83
N VAL A 128 -23.89 0.00 3.56
CA VAL A 128 -25.18 -0.16 2.88
C VAL A 128 -25.97 -1.36 3.41
N VAL A 129 -25.31 -2.50 3.65
CA VAL A 129 -25.96 -3.72 4.18
C VAL A 129 -26.35 -3.57 5.65
N SER A 130 -25.62 -2.78 6.43
CA SER A 130 -25.91 -2.65 7.86
C SER A 130 -27.28 -2.05 8.14
N GLY A 131 -27.91 -1.30 7.21
CA GLY A 131 -29.33 -0.92 7.27
C GLY A 131 -29.79 -0.15 8.52
N VAL A 132 -28.88 0.21 9.42
CA VAL A 132 -29.19 0.86 10.69
C VAL A 132 -29.17 2.36 10.45
N ARG A 133 -30.33 3.03 10.49
CA ARG A 133 -30.55 4.50 10.57
C ARG A 133 -29.28 5.36 10.40
N ALA A 134 -29.26 6.21 9.37
CA ALA A 134 -28.13 7.07 8.97
C ALA A 134 -27.25 7.64 10.13
N ASP A 135 -27.85 8.08 11.24
CA ASP A 135 -27.13 8.56 12.43
C ASP A 135 -26.16 7.55 13.07
N LYS A 136 -26.56 6.27 13.14
CA LYS A 136 -25.71 5.20 13.68
C LYS A 136 -24.61 4.81 12.69
N ILE A 137 -24.85 4.97 11.39
CA ILE A 137 -23.86 4.71 10.33
C ILE A 137 -22.69 5.68 10.43
N MET A 138 -22.98 6.98 10.57
CA MET A 138 -21.95 8.01 10.63
C MET A 138 -21.08 7.85 11.88
N LYS A 139 -21.69 7.48 13.01
CA LYS A 139 -20.96 7.16 14.24
C LYS A 139 -20.09 5.91 14.10
N LEU A 140 -20.62 4.83 13.51
CA LEU A 140 -19.87 3.59 13.26
C LEU A 140 -18.70 3.80 12.29
N ALA A 141 -18.91 4.56 11.22
CA ALA A 141 -17.86 4.89 10.26
C ALA A 141 -16.78 5.79 10.89
N GLY A 142 -17.18 6.79 11.68
CA GLY A 142 -16.25 7.66 12.41
C GLY A 142 -15.40 6.90 13.42
N GLU A 143 -16.01 5.98 14.16
CA GLU A 143 -15.28 5.09 15.07
C GLU A 143 -14.25 4.23 14.32
N ARG A 144 -14.62 3.62 13.19
CA ARG A 144 -13.67 2.86 12.35
C ARG A 144 -12.54 3.73 11.84
N LEU A 145 -12.85 4.94 11.36
CA LEU A 145 -11.85 5.87 10.88
C LEU A 145 -10.87 6.27 12.00
N SER A 146 -11.38 6.50 13.20
CA SER A 146 -10.56 6.81 14.39
C SER A 146 -9.63 5.66 14.75
N ASN A 147 -10.11 4.41 14.76
CA ASN A 147 -9.27 3.25 15.02
C ASN A 147 -8.21 3.02 13.93
N ILE A 148 -8.57 3.24 12.66
CA ILE A 148 -7.63 3.19 11.54
C ILE A 148 -6.58 4.29 11.71
N GLY A 149 -6.99 5.51 12.10
CA GLY A 149 -6.10 6.63 12.39
C GLY A 149 -5.11 6.33 13.51
N MET A 150 -5.57 5.72 14.61
CA MET A 150 -4.71 5.30 15.71
C MET A 150 -3.70 4.23 15.27
N GLY A 151 -4.16 3.18 14.58
CA GLY A 151 -3.26 2.15 14.04
C GLY A 151 -2.23 2.73 13.07
N PHE A 152 -2.65 3.65 12.21
CA PHE A 152 -1.76 4.34 11.28
C PHE A 152 -0.75 5.25 11.98
N ALA A 153 -1.16 6.00 13.00
CA ALA A 153 -0.26 6.84 13.79
C ALA A 153 0.85 6.01 14.45
N VAL A 154 0.50 4.84 14.99
CA VAL A 154 1.48 3.90 15.57
C VAL A 154 2.44 3.35 14.51
N CYS A 155 1.93 3.01 13.32
CA CYS A 155 2.78 2.58 12.20
C CYS A 155 3.78 3.67 11.81
N ILE A 156 3.35 4.93 11.71
CA ILE A 156 4.24 6.05 11.38
C ILE A 156 5.27 6.25 12.49
N PHE A 157 4.84 6.31 13.74
CA PHE A 157 5.73 6.50 14.88
C PHE A 157 6.84 5.44 14.94
N THR A 158 6.49 4.17 14.76
CA THR A 158 7.45 3.06 14.76
C THR A 158 8.30 2.99 13.50
N SER A 159 7.79 3.42 12.34
CA SER A 159 8.56 3.47 11.10
C SER A 159 9.57 4.63 11.08
N SER A 160 9.26 5.74 11.75
CA SER A 160 10.16 6.89 11.93
C SER A 160 11.38 6.59 12.81
N ILE A 161 11.32 5.57 13.66
CA ILE A 161 12.49 5.10 14.41
C ILE A 161 13.34 4.25 13.44
N TYR A 162 14.37 4.83 12.82
CA TYR A 162 15.21 4.26 11.73
C TYR A 162 14.46 3.99 10.41
N PRO A 163 14.00 5.02 9.68
CA PRO A 163 13.24 4.79 8.46
C PRO A 163 14.09 4.09 7.40
N ILE A 164 13.55 3.02 6.82
CA ILE A 164 14.12 2.37 5.64
C ILE A 164 13.46 3.02 4.43
N TRP A 165 14.20 3.87 3.71
CA TRP A 165 13.72 4.56 2.52
C TRP A 165 14.07 3.78 1.26
N ALA A 166 13.11 3.63 0.35
CA ALA A 166 13.33 3.00 -0.95
C ALA A 166 14.28 3.83 -1.83
N GLY A 167 14.32 5.15 -1.65
CA GLY A 167 15.20 6.06 -2.39
C GLY A 167 16.68 5.77 -2.18
N ASP A 168 17.10 5.51 -0.94
CA ASP A 168 18.51 5.19 -0.64
C ASP A 168 18.94 3.87 -1.31
N GLU A 169 18.03 2.89 -1.34
CA GLU A 169 18.28 1.60 -1.97
C GLU A 169 18.32 1.72 -3.49
N LEU A 170 17.44 2.54 -4.08
CA LEU A 170 17.47 2.86 -5.50
C LEU A 170 18.77 3.59 -5.88
N HIS A 171 19.17 4.62 -5.14
CA HIS A 171 20.42 5.35 -5.39
C HIS A 171 21.64 4.45 -5.32
N SER A 172 21.74 3.58 -4.29
CA SER A 172 22.84 2.63 -4.17
C SER A 172 22.89 1.62 -5.32
N SER A 173 21.73 1.13 -5.77
CA SER A 173 21.60 0.23 -6.91
C SER A 173 22.03 0.92 -8.20
N THR A 174 21.51 2.13 -8.46
CA THR A 174 21.86 2.94 -9.63
C THR A 174 23.35 3.24 -9.68
N ALA A 175 23.95 3.69 -8.58
CA ALA A 175 25.39 3.95 -8.51
C ALA A 175 26.22 2.69 -8.82
N SER A 176 25.86 1.53 -8.25
CA SER A 176 26.57 0.27 -8.51
C SER A 176 26.47 -0.21 -9.96
N LYS A 177 25.34 0.08 -10.64
CA LYS A 177 25.17 -0.26 -12.06
C LYS A 177 26.00 0.64 -12.96
N PHE A 178 26.08 1.94 -12.64
CA PHE A 178 26.96 2.86 -13.35
C PHE A 178 28.43 2.48 -13.17
N ASP A 179 28.84 2.10 -11.96
CA ASP A 179 30.19 1.63 -11.68
C ASP A 179 30.53 0.39 -12.51
N LYS A 180 29.66 -0.63 -12.50
CA LYS A 180 29.83 -1.83 -13.33
C LYS A 180 29.85 -1.52 -14.83
N LEU A 181 28.99 -0.61 -15.28
CA LEU A 181 28.96 -0.19 -16.68
C LEU A 181 30.26 0.52 -17.08
N ALA A 182 30.78 1.41 -16.21
CA ALA A 182 32.04 2.09 -16.40
C ALA A 182 33.21 1.08 -16.43
N SER A 183 33.27 0.12 -15.51
CA SER A 183 34.29 -0.93 -15.51
C SER A 183 34.24 -1.80 -16.77
N SER A 184 33.05 -2.16 -17.26
CA SER A 184 32.92 -2.91 -18.52
C SER A 184 33.37 -2.10 -19.74
N ILE A 185 33.05 -0.80 -19.79
CA ILE A 185 33.52 0.07 -20.88
C ILE A 185 35.04 0.23 -20.83
N GLN A 186 35.61 0.41 -19.64
CA GLN A 186 37.05 0.49 -19.45
C GLN A 186 37.76 -0.79 -19.92
N GLY A 187 37.26 -1.97 -19.52
CA GLY A 187 37.81 -3.25 -19.97
C GLY A 187 37.75 -3.42 -21.50
N CYS A 188 36.63 -3.04 -22.13
CA CYS A 188 36.51 -3.06 -23.60
C CYS A 188 37.49 -2.10 -24.29
N LEU A 189 37.76 -0.92 -23.70
CA LEU A 189 38.71 0.05 -24.24
C LEU A 189 40.15 -0.43 -24.11
N GLU A 190 40.52 -1.00 -22.96
CA GLU A 190 41.85 -1.58 -22.72
C GLU A 190 42.13 -2.73 -23.72
N GLU A 191 41.19 -3.66 -23.90
CA GLU A 191 41.30 -4.71 -24.93
C GLU A 191 41.39 -4.14 -26.36
N TYR A 192 40.63 -3.10 -26.68
CA TYR A 192 40.68 -2.45 -27.99
C TYR A 192 42.04 -1.79 -28.26
N PHE A 193 42.62 -1.10 -27.26
CA PHE A 193 43.94 -0.48 -27.40
C PHE A 193 45.08 -1.49 -27.49
N ASP A 194 45.00 -2.62 -26.77
CA ASP A 194 45.96 -3.72 -26.89
C ASP A 194 45.91 -4.36 -28.29
N ILE A 195 44.71 -4.61 -28.84
CA ILE A 195 44.55 -5.14 -30.21
C ILE A 195 45.01 -4.13 -31.28
N ALA A 196 44.82 -2.83 -31.04
CA ALA A 196 45.30 -1.79 -31.96
C ALA A 196 46.85 -1.70 -31.99
N ASN A 197 47.51 -2.10 -30.90
CA ASN A 197 48.97 -2.15 -30.80
C ASN A 197 49.56 -3.46 -31.39
N ASP A 198 48.88 -4.59 -31.20
CA ASP A 198 49.26 -5.90 -31.75
C ASP A 198 48.32 -6.30 -32.91
N ASN A 199 48.76 -6.10 -34.15
CA ASN A 199 48.03 -6.38 -35.40
C ASN A 199 47.70 -7.87 -35.65
N ALA A 200 47.11 -8.62 -34.70
CA ALA A 200 46.62 -9.97 -34.92
C ALA A 200 45.63 -10.46 -33.83
N LYS A 201 44.32 -10.40 -34.14
CA LYS A 201 43.25 -11.42 -33.98
C LYS A 201 41.91 -10.84 -33.53
N GLN A 202 40.82 -11.41 -34.07
CA GLN A 202 39.43 -11.02 -33.83
C GLN A 202 39.02 -11.14 -32.35
N PRO A 203 38.28 -10.16 -31.77
CA PRO A 203 37.89 -10.22 -30.37
C PRO A 203 36.51 -10.86 -30.16
N ALA A 204 36.40 -11.66 -29.10
CA ALA A 204 35.14 -11.94 -28.44
C ALA A 204 34.90 -10.83 -27.40
N ILE A 205 34.24 -9.75 -27.81
CA ILE A 205 33.89 -8.63 -26.92
C ILE A 205 33.05 -9.18 -25.75
N ASP A 206 33.51 -9.04 -24.50
CA ASP A 206 32.76 -9.48 -23.32
C ASP A 206 31.63 -8.50 -22.98
N VAL A 207 30.45 -8.73 -23.58
CA VAL A 207 29.22 -7.93 -23.35
C VAL A 207 28.46 -8.36 -22.08
N SER A 208 29.04 -9.25 -21.25
CA SER A 208 28.35 -9.81 -20.07
C SER A 208 27.90 -8.75 -19.07
N GLY A 209 28.70 -7.70 -18.86
CA GLY A 209 28.38 -6.56 -17.99
C GLY A 209 27.15 -5.77 -18.46
N CYS A 210 27.13 -5.34 -19.72
CA CYS A 210 26.00 -4.64 -20.34
C CYS A 210 24.72 -5.49 -20.33
N LYS A 211 24.84 -6.81 -20.58
CA LYS A 211 23.70 -7.73 -20.53
C LYS A 211 23.12 -7.83 -19.11
N SER A 212 23.96 -7.88 -18.08
CA SER A 212 23.50 -7.93 -16.68
C SER A 212 22.75 -6.66 -16.25
N VAL A 213 23.17 -5.48 -16.75
CA VAL A 213 22.51 -4.20 -16.48
C VAL A 213 21.15 -4.14 -17.19
N LEU A 214 21.06 -4.55 -18.45
CA LEU A 214 19.79 -4.61 -19.20
C LEU A 214 18.77 -5.54 -18.55
N HIS A 215 19.20 -6.70 -18.03
CA HIS A 215 18.31 -7.67 -17.38
C HIS A 215 17.85 -7.27 -15.97
N SER A 216 18.42 -6.22 -15.38
CA SER A 216 18.08 -5.80 -14.01
C SER A 216 16.86 -4.86 -13.92
N LYS A 217 16.39 -4.34 -15.06
CA LYS A 217 15.23 -3.43 -15.19
C LYS A 217 13.94 -3.89 -14.49
N PRO A 218 13.49 -5.16 -14.57
CA PRO A 218 12.29 -5.62 -13.86
C PRO A 218 12.45 -5.65 -12.32
N SER A 219 13.68 -5.70 -11.80
CA SER A 219 13.93 -5.68 -10.36
C SER A 219 13.75 -4.26 -9.79
N ASP A 220 14.19 -3.24 -10.52
CA ASP A 220 14.06 -1.84 -10.11
C ASP A 220 12.59 -1.37 -10.17
N GLU A 221 11.76 -1.90 -11.08
CA GLU A 221 10.32 -1.59 -11.13
C GLU A 221 9.52 -2.07 -9.90
N SER A 222 10.10 -2.99 -9.10
CA SER A 222 9.55 -3.45 -7.82
C SER A 222 9.92 -2.55 -6.64
N LEU A 223 10.93 -1.68 -6.82
CA LEU A 223 11.38 -0.71 -5.82
C LEU A 223 10.68 0.66 -5.97
N VAL A 224 9.85 0.82 -7.02
CA VAL A 224 9.08 2.04 -7.38
C VAL A 224 7.58 1.87 -7.21
#